data_AF-Q0C6J5-F1
#
_entry.id   AF-Q0C6J5-F1
#
_cell.length_a   1.000
_cell.length_b   1.000
_cell.length_c   1.000
_cell.angle_alpha   90.00
_cell.angle_beta   90.00
_cell.angle_gamma   90.00
#
_symmetry.space_group_name_H-M   'P 1'
#
loop_
_entity.id
_entity.type
_entity.pdbx_description
1 polymer ?
#
loop_
_entity_poly.entity_id
_entity_poly.type
_entity_poly.pdbx_seq_one_letter_code
_entity_poly.pdbx_strand_id
1 'polypeptide(L)' 'MGMRSIVCPRCGRAKIERIRRDWWMRLFPHSRCYFCLHCDTQFWRLFHAFSLKIR' A
#
# COMPACT_ATOMS: atom_id res chain seq x y z
N MET A 1 -9.98 -19.15 -7.50
CA MET A 1 -10.90 -18.16 -6.92
C MET A 1 -10.11 -17.10 -6.14
N GLY A 2 -10.29 -15.82 -6.49
CA GLY A 2 -10.03 -14.68 -5.59
C GLY A 2 -8.62 -14.11 -5.49
N MET A 3 -8.04 -13.58 -6.59
CA MET A 3 -6.98 -12.57 -6.42
C MET A 3 -7.59 -11.36 -5.74
N ARG A 4 -7.26 -11.11 -4.45
CA ARG A 4 -7.66 -9.90 -3.71
C ARG A 4 -7.16 -8.67 -4.48
N SER A 5 -8.04 -8.08 -5.29
CA SER A 5 -7.83 -6.83 -5.99
C SER A 5 -7.31 -5.79 -5.00
N ILE A 6 -6.16 -5.19 -5.31
CA ILE A 6 -5.58 -4.16 -4.46
C ILE A 6 -6.40 -2.90 -4.73
N VAL A 7 -7.26 -2.56 -3.77
CA VAL A 7 -8.08 -1.36 -3.81
C VAL A 7 -7.63 -0.42 -2.71
N CYS A 8 -7.80 0.88 -2.93
CA CYS A 8 -7.53 1.88 -1.90
C CYS A 8 -8.52 1.68 -0.74
N PRO A 9 -8.05 1.52 0.51
CA PRO A 9 -8.94 1.33 1.66
C PRO A 9 -9.80 2.56 1.97
N ARG A 10 -9.41 3.74 1.48
CA ARG A 10 -10.13 5.00 1.72
C ARG A 10 -11.31 5.20 0.77
N CYS A 11 -11.16 4.84 -0.51
CA CYS A 11 -12.19 5.11 -1.53
C CYS A 11 -12.71 3.86 -2.24
N GLY A 12 -12.18 2.68 -1.94
CA GLY A 12 -12.59 1.41 -2.54
C GLY A 12 -12.21 1.23 -4.01
N ARG A 13 -11.46 2.18 -4.61
CA ARG A 13 -11.10 2.12 -6.04
C ARG A 13 -9.81 1.36 -6.30
N ALA A 14 -9.77 0.67 -7.45
CA ALA A 14 -8.62 -0.10 -7.92
C ALA A 14 -7.56 0.72 -8.70
N LYS A 15 -7.84 2.01 -9.00
CA LYS A 15 -6.91 2.87 -9.74
C LYS A 15 -5.81 3.39 -8.81
N ILE A 16 -4.80 2.55 -8.61
CA ILE A 16 -3.66 2.81 -7.72
C ILE A 16 -2.35 2.64 -8.49
N GLU A 17 -1.36 3.45 -8.17
CA GLU A 17 -0.02 3.39 -8.74
C GLU A 17 0.97 2.86 -7.70
N ARG A 18 1.93 2.04 -8.13
CA ARG A 18 2.97 1.53 -7.22
C ARG A 18 4.08 2.57 -7.06
N ILE A 19 4.35 2.97 -5.82
CA ILE A 19 5.46 3.89 -5.53
C ILE A 19 6.79 3.14 -5.62
N ARG A 20 7.83 3.85 -6.12
CA ARG A 20 9.18 3.29 -6.26
C ARG A 20 9.77 2.91 -4.91
N ARG A 21 10.59 1.84 -4.97
CA ARG A 21 11.78 1.47 -4.18
C ARG A 21 12.46 2.49 -3.24
N ASP A 22 11.80 3.17 -2.31
CA ASP A 22 12.46 4.10 -1.39
C ASP A 22 13.10 3.43 -0.15
N TRP A 23 13.87 4.19 0.63
CA TRP A 23 14.67 3.70 1.76
C TRP A 23 13.82 3.02 2.84
N TRP A 24 12.60 3.52 3.08
CA TRP A 24 11.69 2.92 4.05
C TRP A 24 11.28 1.48 3.68
N MET A 25 11.33 1.08 2.41
CA MET A 25 11.08 -0.33 2.04
C MET A 25 12.19 -1.29 2.49
N ARG A 26 13.34 -0.78 2.93
CA ARG A 26 14.34 -1.61 3.64
C ARG A 26 13.91 -1.93 5.06
N LEU A 27 13.25 -0.99 5.74
CA LEU A 27 12.64 -1.22 7.06
C LEU A 27 11.42 -2.13 6.95
N PHE A 28 10.74 -2.10 5.80
CA PHE A 28 9.56 -2.90 5.52
C PHE A 28 9.72 -3.78 4.26
N PRO A 29 10.59 -4.80 4.31
CA PRO A 29 10.95 -5.61 3.14
C PRO A 29 9.75 -6.37 2.54
N HIS A 30 8.71 -6.62 3.34
CA HIS A 30 7.47 -7.30 2.94
C HIS A 30 6.28 -6.36 2.76
N SER A 31 6.54 -5.06 2.60
CA SER A 31 5.52 -4.06 2.31
C SER A 31 5.62 -3.55 0.88
N ARG A 32 4.49 -3.07 0.34
CA ARG A 32 4.46 -2.28 -0.89
C ARG A 32 3.60 -1.05 -0.68
N CYS A 33 4.11 0.12 -1.08
CA CYS A 33 3.31 1.34 -1.11
C CYS A 33 2.54 1.45 -2.40
N TYR A 34 1.36 2.02 -2.27
CA TYR A 34 0.51 2.39 -3.39
C TYR A 34 0.01 3.81 -3.20
N PHE A 35 0.01 4.55 -4.30
CA PHE A 35 -0.56 5.87 -4.42
C PHE A 35 -1.94 5.76 -5.05
N CYS A 36 -2.97 6.33 -4.42
CA CYS A 36 -4.29 6.39 -5.02
C CYS A 36 -4.42 7.66 -5.87
N LEU A 37 -4.56 7.50 -7.19
CA LEU A 37 -4.69 8.62 -8.13
C LEU A 37 -6.03 9.38 -8.02
N HIS A 38 -6.99 8.85 -7.24
CA HIS A 38 -8.31 9.47 -7.10
C HIS A 38 -8.46 10.28 -5.82
N CYS A 39 -7.70 9.94 -4.78
CA CYS A 39 -7.79 10.58 -3.46
C CYS A 39 -6.44 11.15 -3.02
N ASP A 40 -5.45 11.12 -3.91
CA ASP A 40 -4.07 11.58 -3.67
C ASP A 40 -3.49 11.01 -2.37
N THR A 41 -3.88 9.78 -2.01
CA THR A 41 -3.60 9.17 -0.72
C THR A 41 -2.64 8.00 -0.88
N GLN A 42 -1.59 7.98 -0.08
CA GLN A 42 -0.62 6.89 0.00
C GLN A 42 -1.08 5.84 1.02
N PHE A 43 -0.97 4.56 0.67
CA PHE A 43 -1.25 3.47 1.59
C PHE A 43 -0.29 2.29 1.41
N TRP A 44 0.04 1.65 2.52
CA TRP A 44 0.90 0.46 2.54
C TRP A 44 0.06 -0.81 2.52
N ARG A 45 0.40 -1.74 1.64
CA ARG A 45 -0.04 -3.12 1.74
C ARG A 45 1.08 -3.94 2.35
N LEU A 46 0.87 -4.36 3.58
CA LEU A 46 1.73 -5.32 4.27
C LEU A 46 1.24 -6.71 3.88
N PHE A 47 2.13 -7.55 3.34
CA PHE A 47 1.85 -8.97 3.21
C PHE A 47 2.06 -9.60 4.58
N HIS A 48 0.99 -9.59 5.38
CA HIS A 48 0.82 -10.22 6.70
C HIS A 48 2.01 -10.10 7.68
N ALA A 49 1.77 -9.35 8.76
CA ALA A 49 2.56 -9.21 9.99
C ALA A 49 3.76 -8.23 9.96
N PHE A 50 3.47 -6.93 9.92
CA PHE A 50 4.07 -6.00 10.89
C PHE A 50 3.29 -4.67 10.94
N SER A 51 2.46 -4.47 11.96
CA SER A 51 1.77 -3.20 12.21
C SER A 51 2.76 -2.18 12.79
N LEU A 52 3.35 -1.33 11.95
CA LEU A 52 4.06 -0.14 12.44
C LEU A 52 3.05 1.01 12.57
N LYS A 53 2.60 1.21 13.82
CA LYS A 53 1.96 2.45 14.26
C LYS A 53 3.04 3.52 14.33
N ILE A 54 3.04 4.44 13.38
CA ILE A 54 3.73 5.71 13.50
C ILE A 54 2.78 6.64 14.28
N ARG A 55 3.19 7.06 15.48
CA ARG A 55 2.49 8.01 16.35
C ARG A 55 2.81 9.43 15.92
#